data_AF-A0A1C4RBK5-F1
#
_entry.id   AF-A0A1C4RBK5-F1
#
_cell.length_a   1.000
_cell.length_b   1.000
_cell.length_c   1.000
_cell.angle_alpha   90.00
_cell.angle_beta   90.00
_cell.angle_gamma   90.00
#
_symmetry.space_group_name_H-M   'P 1'
#
loop_
_entity.id
_entity.type
_entity.pdbx_description
1 polymer ?
#
loop_
_entity_poly.entity_id
_entity_poly.type
_entity_poly.pdbx_seq_one_letter_code
_entity_poly.pdbx_strand_id
1 'polypeptide(L)'
;MLTLEAALDAWDGVEVDAVRAKSLALTDFFLECVEAYVPAGRVTSVTPAAHAERGSQVALRCDDAESVMRRLIERGVVGDLRRPDVLRFGFTPLYVGFADAERAARVLAEVLAETAGA
;
A
#
# COMPACT_ATOMS: atom_id res chain seq x y z
N MET A 1 10.24 13.14 25.81
CA MET A 1 8.88 12.60 25.97
C MET A 1 7.83 13.41 25.20
N LEU A 2 7.97 14.73 25.08
CA LEU A 2 7.05 15.63 24.34
C LEU A 2 6.62 15.16 22.93
N THR A 3 7.52 14.51 22.17
CA THR A 3 7.18 14.04 20.81
C THR A 3 6.25 12.83 20.78
N LEU A 4 6.27 12.00 21.82
CA LEU A 4 5.35 10.87 21.95
C LEU A 4 3.95 11.37 22.33
N GLU A 5 3.86 12.33 23.24
CA GLU A 5 2.60 12.97 23.65
C GLU A 5 1.91 13.61 22.44
N ALA A 6 2.64 14.41 21.66
CA ALA A 6 2.11 15.01 20.43
C ALA A 6 1.60 13.97 19.40
N ALA A 7 2.18 12.77 19.35
CA ALA A 7 1.71 11.70 18.49
C ALA A 7 0.41 11.05 19.02
N LEU A 8 0.20 11.05 20.34
CA LEU A 8 -1.04 10.59 20.97
C LEU A 8 -2.16 11.62 20.83
N ASP A 9 -1.85 12.93 20.88
CA ASP A 9 -2.84 14.00 20.67
C ASP A 9 -3.54 13.87 19.29
N ALA A 10 -2.85 13.31 18.27
CA ALA A 10 -3.45 13.03 16.97
C ALA A 10 -4.58 11.98 17.00
N TRP A 11 -4.74 11.26 18.11
CA TRP A 11 -5.81 10.30 18.35
C TRP A 11 -6.97 10.87 19.17
N ASP A 12 -6.88 12.11 19.65
CA ASP A 12 -7.95 12.73 20.42
C ASP A 12 -9.24 12.82 19.59
N GLY A 13 -10.32 12.23 20.11
CA GLY A 13 -11.60 12.15 19.42
C GLY A 13 -11.64 11.13 18.26
N VAL A 14 -10.62 10.27 18.13
CA VAL A 14 -10.56 9.23 17.09
C VAL A 14 -10.76 7.84 17.70
N GLU A 15 -11.88 7.21 17.34
CA GLU A 15 -12.18 5.84 17.74
C GLU A 15 -11.31 4.83 16.97
N VAL A 16 -10.71 3.87 17.70
CA VAL A 16 -9.87 2.82 17.12
C VAL A 16 -10.64 1.96 16.10
N ASP A 17 -11.92 1.70 16.36
CA ASP A 17 -12.78 0.95 15.44
C ASP A 17 -13.01 1.69 14.12
N ALA A 18 -13.10 3.02 14.13
CA ALA A 18 -13.22 3.82 12.92
C ALA A 18 -11.90 3.79 12.11
N VAL A 19 -10.75 3.85 12.79
CA VAL A 19 -9.43 3.68 12.16
C VAL A 19 -9.31 2.30 11.55
N ARG A 20 -9.76 1.25 12.25
CA ARG A 20 -9.76 -0.13 11.74
C ARG A 20 -10.66 -0.28 10.51
N ALA A 21 -11.86 0.28 10.54
CA ALA A 21 -12.78 0.26 9.40
C ALA A 21 -12.16 0.95 8.17
N LYS A 22 -11.56 2.13 8.35
CA LYS A 22 -10.89 2.86 7.25
C LYS A 22 -9.63 2.13 6.75
N SER A 23 -8.86 1.51 7.64
CA SER A 23 -7.72 0.64 7.30
C SER A 23 -8.14 -0.49 6.34
N LEU A 24 -9.19 -1.22 6.70
CA LEU A 24 -9.71 -2.31 5.88
C LEU A 24 -10.23 -1.78 4.54
N ALA A 25 -10.99 -0.68 4.54
CA ALA A 25 -11.49 -0.08 3.31
C ALA A 25 -10.37 0.41 2.37
N LEU A 26 -9.33 1.05 2.90
CA LEU A 26 -8.18 1.50 2.09
C LEU A 26 -7.42 0.32 1.47
N THR A 27 -7.23 -0.75 2.24
CA THR A 27 -6.52 -1.94 1.75
C THR A 27 -7.32 -2.74 0.72
N ASP A 28 -8.65 -2.86 0.89
CA ASP A 28 -9.53 -3.42 -0.15
C ASP A 28 -9.51 -2.56 -1.41
N PHE A 29 -9.74 -1.26 -1.26
CA PHE A 29 -9.77 -0.33 -2.38
C PHE A 29 -8.44 -0.31 -3.17
N PHE A 30 -7.31 -0.37 -2.48
CA PHE A 30 -6.01 -0.49 -3.15
C PHE A 30 -5.90 -1.79 -3.96
N LEU A 31 -6.33 -2.93 -3.41
CA LEU A 31 -6.31 -4.21 -4.11
C LEU A 31 -7.24 -4.20 -5.33
N GLU A 32 -8.43 -3.61 -5.22
CA GLU A 32 -9.36 -3.40 -6.34
C GLU A 32 -8.73 -2.54 -7.45
N CYS A 33 -8.06 -1.44 -7.07
CA CYS A 33 -7.35 -0.59 -8.04
C CYS A 33 -6.19 -1.32 -8.71
N VAL A 34 -5.45 -2.14 -7.95
CA VAL A 34 -4.36 -2.97 -8.49
C VAL A 34 -4.91 -3.97 -9.49
N GLU A 35 -6.00 -4.66 -9.17
CA GLU A 35 -6.68 -5.59 -10.09
C GLU A 35 -7.17 -4.88 -11.36
N ALA A 36 -7.66 -3.64 -11.24
CA ALA A 36 -8.17 -2.87 -12.37
C ALA A 36 -7.08 -2.30 -13.29
N TYR A 37 -5.94 -1.89 -12.74
CA TYR A 37 -4.91 -1.14 -13.48
C TYR A 37 -3.68 -1.97 -13.86
N VAL A 38 -3.30 -2.95 -13.03
CA VAL A 38 -2.08 -3.72 -13.23
C VAL A 38 -2.37 -4.91 -14.15
N PRO A 39 -1.58 -5.14 -15.22
CA PRO A 39 -1.77 -6.30 -16.07
C PRO A 39 -1.73 -7.61 -15.28
N ALA A 40 -2.67 -8.50 -15.56
CA ALA A 40 -2.81 -9.78 -14.87
C ALA A 40 -1.48 -10.57 -14.86
N GLY A 41 -1.14 -11.11 -13.69
CA GLY A 41 0.10 -11.89 -13.49
C GLY A 41 1.36 -11.08 -13.21
N ARG A 42 1.35 -9.74 -13.34
CA ARG A 42 2.51 -8.91 -13.00
C ARG A 42 2.77 -8.80 -11.50
N VAL A 43 1.70 -8.89 -10.70
CA VAL A 43 1.78 -8.92 -9.24
C VAL A 43 0.79 -9.92 -8.68
N THR A 44 1.07 -10.43 -7.49
CA THR A 44 0.15 -11.30 -6.75
C THR A 44 0.09 -10.84 -5.30
N SER A 45 -1.11 -10.59 -4.78
CA SER A 45 -1.26 -10.29 -3.35
C SER A 45 -0.89 -11.51 -2.51
N VAL A 46 -0.05 -11.30 -1.49
CA VAL A 46 0.27 -12.30 -0.45
C VAL A 46 -0.35 -11.94 0.90
N THR A 47 -1.09 -10.84 0.96
CA THR A 47 -1.87 -10.46 2.14
C THR A 47 -3.13 -11.33 2.23
N PRO A 48 -3.49 -11.88 3.40
CA PRO A 48 -4.73 -12.65 3.57
C PRO A 48 -5.97 -11.85 3.15
N ALA A 49 -6.91 -12.51 2.46
CA ALA A 49 -8.17 -11.89 2.06
C ALA A 49 -9.08 -11.65 3.28
N ALA A 50 -9.08 -12.57 4.24
CA ALA A 50 -9.89 -12.47 5.44
C ALA A 50 -9.47 -11.25 6.29
N HIS A 51 -10.42 -10.34 6.53
CA HIS A 51 -10.17 -9.12 7.31
C HIS A 51 -9.65 -9.40 8.72
N ALA A 52 -10.06 -10.53 9.32
CA ALA A 52 -9.60 -10.95 10.65
C ALA A 52 -8.10 -11.32 10.71
N GLU A 53 -7.48 -11.64 9.56
CA GLU A 53 -6.11 -12.15 9.48
C GLU A 53 -5.11 -11.13 8.90
N ARG A 54 -5.55 -9.89 8.61
CA ARG A 54 -4.71 -8.86 8.00
C ARG A 54 -4.71 -7.55 8.79
N GLY A 55 -3.55 -6.90 8.80
CA GLY A 55 -3.35 -5.57 9.40
C GLY A 55 -3.67 -4.43 8.44
N SER A 56 -2.93 -3.33 8.56
CA SER A 56 -3.08 -2.13 7.73
C SER A 56 -1.99 -2.02 6.65
N GLN A 57 -1.59 -3.15 6.07
CA GLN A 57 -0.55 -3.24 5.06
C GLN A 57 -0.97 -4.22 3.95
N VAL A 58 -0.60 -3.91 2.70
CA VAL A 58 -0.75 -4.81 1.55
C VAL A 58 0.65 -5.18 1.05
N ALA A 59 0.84 -6.47 0.80
CA ALA A 59 2.08 -7.03 0.26
C ALA A 59 1.78 -7.69 -1.10
N LEU A 60 2.51 -7.25 -2.13
CA LEU A 60 2.41 -7.76 -3.49
C LEU A 60 3.73 -8.43 -3.87
N ARG A 61 3.68 -9.70 -4.26
CA ARG A 61 4.80 -10.39 -4.91
C ARG A 61 4.97 -9.87 -6.33
N CYS A 62 6.22 -9.63 -6.75
CA CYS A 62 6.61 -9.06 -8.03
C CYS A 62 8.05 -9.48 -8.38
N ASP A 63 8.28 -10.07 -9.57
CA ASP A 63 9.58 -10.63 -9.96
C ASP A 63 10.72 -9.59 -9.97
N ASP A 64 10.41 -8.36 -10.37
CA ASP A 64 11.32 -7.22 -10.49
C ASP A 64 11.18 -6.20 -9.34
N ALA A 65 10.77 -6.67 -8.15
CA ALA A 65 10.37 -5.83 -7.02
C ALA A 65 11.39 -4.75 -6.62
N GLU A 66 12.70 -5.03 -6.68
CA GLU A 66 13.72 -4.03 -6.33
C GLU A 66 13.74 -2.85 -7.30
N SER A 67 13.67 -3.12 -8.61
CA SER A 67 13.61 -2.08 -9.64
C SER A 67 12.29 -1.32 -9.58
N VAL A 68 11.18 -2.04 -9.39
CA VAL A 68 9.84 -1.48 -9.29
C VAL A 68 9.72 -0.55 -8.08
N MET A 69 10.09 -1.00 -6.87
CA MET A 69 10.03 -0.17 -5.66
C MET A 69 10.89 1.09 -5.78
N ARG A 70 12.10 0.97 -6.35
CA ARG A 70 12.95 2.14 -6.59
C ARG A 70 12.26 3.18 -7.48
N ARG A 71 11.67 2.75 -8.61
CA ARG A 71 10.93 3.64 -9.53
C ARG A 71 9.66 4.22 -8.91
N LEU A 72 8.95 3.46 -8.06
CA LEU A 72 7.82 3.96 -7.29
C LEU A 72 8.24 5.11 -6.36
N ILE A 73 9.34 4.93 -5.62
CA ILE A 73 9.90 5.95 -4.72
C ILE A 73 10.32 7.20 -5.51
N GLU A 74 10.96 7.04 -6.67
CA GLU A 74 11.30 8.15 -7.58
C GLU A 74 10.07 8.94 -8.04
N ARG A 75 8.88 8.32 -8.06
CA ARG A 75 7.58 8.94 -8.38
C ARG A 75 6.77 9.37 -7.15
N GLY A 76 7.38 9.35 -5.97
CA GLY A 76 6.74 9.77 -4.72
C GLY A 76 5.78 8.75 -4.11
N VAL A 77 5.76 7.49 -4.60
CA VAL A 77 5.03 6.39 -3.97
C VAL A 77 6.01 5.62 -3.09
N VAL A 78 6.01 5.92 -1.80
CA VAL A 78 6.96 5.37 -0.83
C VAL A 78 6.39 4.11 -0.17
N GLY A 79 6.99 2.97 -0.47
CA GLY A 79 6.78 1.70 0.22
C GLY A 79 8.12 1.10 0.66
N ASP A 80 8.14 -0.20 0.93
CA ASP A 80 9.39 -0.93 1.18
C ASP A 80 9.48 -2.24 0.42
N LEU A 81 10.73 -2.64 0.11
CA LEU A 81 11.04 -3.95 -0.48
C LEU A 81 11.30 -4.95 0.64
N ARG A 82 10.55 -6.04 0.64
CA ARG A 82 10.81 -7.24 1.44
C ARG A 82 11.42 -8.28 0.51
N ARG A 83 12.73 -8.47 0.62
CA ARG A 83 13.47 -9.44 -0.20
C ARG A 83 12.88 -10.86 -0.06
N PRO A 84 12.88 -11.66 -1.13
CA PRO A 84 13.46 -11.34 -2.44
C PRO A 84 12.57 -10.47 -3.34
N ASP A 85 11.25 -10.57 -3.23
CA ASP A 85 10.33 -10.25 -4.33
C ASP A 85 9.01 -9.57 -3.89
N VAL A 86 8.95 -8.99 -2.69
CA VAL A 86 7.70 -8.40 -2.15
C VAL A 86 7.78 -6.88 -2.05
N LEU A 87 6.84 -6.21 -2.72
CA LEU A 87 6.52 -4.80 -2.56
C LEU A 87 5.53 -4.65 -1.40
N ARG A 88 5.84 -3.85 -0.39
CA ARG A 88 4.95 -3.63 0.75
C ARG A 88 4.50 -2.17 0.85
N PHE A 89 3.20 -2.00 1.01
CA PHE A 89 2.51 -0.71 1.11
C PHE A 89 1.81 -0.62 2.46
N GLY A 90 2.11 0.45 3.21
CA GLY A 90 1.46 0.75 4.48
C GLY A 90 0.33 1.74 4.32
N PHE A 91 -0.80 1.48 4.97
CA PHE A 91 -1.97 2.35 4.96
C PHE A 91 -2.20 2.85 6.38
N THR A 92 -1.96 4.11 6.64
CA THR A 92 -2.11 4.74 7.95
C THR A 92 -3.34 5.64 7.92
N PRO A 93 -4.51 5.19 8.43
CA PRO A 93 -5.80 5.82 8.13
C PRO A 93 -5.96 7.26 8.61
N LEU A 94 -5.14 7.70 9.57
CA LEU A 94 -5.16 9.08 10.08
C LEU A 94 -4.79 10.10 9.00
N TYR A 95 -3.92 9.74 8.06
CA TYR A 95 -3.38 10.68 7.07
C TYR A 95 -3.24 10.13 5.64
N VAL A 96 -3.57 8.86 5.41
CA VAL A 96 -3.67 8.30 4.05
C VAL A 96 -5.12 8.36 3.57
N GLY A 97 -5.33 8.90 2.36
CA GLY A 97 -6.62 8.97 1.69
C GLY A 97 -6.80 7.91 0.59
N PHE A 98 -8.04 7.72 0.15
CA PHE A 98 -8.34 6.83 -0.98
C PHE A 98 -7.68 7.29 -2.28
N ALA A 99 -7.61 8.61 -2.52
CA ALA A 99 -6.89 9.17 -3.67
C ALA A 99 -5.38 8.83 -3.64
N ASP A 100 -4.76 8.70 -2.46
CA ASP A 100 -3.38 8.24 -2.35
C ASP A 100 -3.23 6.78 -2.73
N ALA A 101 -4.15 5.92 -2.27
CA ALA A 101 -4.19 4.51 -2.62
C ALA A 101 -4.40 4.31 -4.12
N GLU A 102 -5.35 5.02 -4.73
CA GLU A 102 -5.61 4.95 -6.18
C GLU A 102 -4.38 5.40 -6.97
N ARG A 103 -3.79 6.54 -6.60
CA ARG A 103 -2.58 7.07 -7.25
C ARG A 103 -1.44 6.06 -7.16
N ALA A 104 -1.23 5.44 -6.00
CA ALA A 104 -0.19 4.43 -5.82
C ALA A 104 -0.40 3.22 -6.75
N ALA A 105 -1.64 2.73 -6.88
CA ALA A 105 -1.97 1.61 -7.77
C ALA A 105 -1.78 1.99 -9.26
N ARG A 106 -2.15 3.21 -9.66
CA ARG A 106 -1.95 3.71 -11.02
C ARG A 106 -0.47 3.83 -11.38
N VAL A 107 0.32 4.44 -10.50
CA VAL A 107 1.78 4.58 -10.69
C VAL A 107 2.47 3.22 -10.71
N LEU A 108 2.00 2.26 -9.89
CA LEU A 108 2.48 0.87 -9.94
C LEU A 108 2.24 0.25 -11.32
N ALA A 109 1.05 0.40 -11.90
CA ALA A 109 0.75 -0.11 -13.23
C ALA A 109 1.65 0.50 -14.31
N GLU A 110 1.87 1.82 -14.27
CA GLU A 110 2.78 2.52 -15.20
C GLU A 110 4.22 2.00 -15.10
N VAL A 111 4.73 1.86 -13.87
CA VAL A 111 6.10 1.36 -13.64
C VAL A 111 6.26 -0.08 -14.16
N LEU A 112 5.27 -0.94 -13.91
CA LEU A 112 5.29 -2.34 -14.37
C LEU A 112 5.17 -2.46 -15.89
N ALA A 113 4.47 -1.54 -16.56
CA ALA A 113 4.41 -1.50 -18.02
C ALA A 113 5.77 -1.13 -18.65
N GLU A 114 6.56 -0.28 -17.98
CA GLU A 114 7.89 0.11 -18.44
C GLU A 114 8.96 -0.97 -18.22
N THR A 115 8.87 -1.74 -17.13
CA THR A 115 9.84 -2.82 -16.86
C THR A 115 9.56 -4.09 -17.65
N ALA A 116 8.37 -4.26 -18.22
CA ALA A 116 8.07 -5.38 -19.12
C ALA A 116 8.82 -5.32 -20.47
N GLY A 117 9.43 -4.19 -20.82
CA GLY A 117 10.16 -3.97 -22.07
C GLY A 117 11.70 -3.92 -21.96
N ALA A 118 12.26 -4.25 -20.79
CA ALA A 118 13.70 -4.21 -20.52
C ALA A 118 14.35 -5.60 -20.50
#